data_AF-A0A4Y2QKL9-F1
#
_entry.id   AF-A0A4Y2QKL9-F1
#
_cell.length_a   1.000
_cell.length_b   1.000
_cell.length_c   1.000
_cell.angle_alpha   90.00
_cell.angle_beta   90.00
_cell.angle_gamma   90.00
#
_symmetry.space_group_name_H-M   'P 1'
#
loop_
_entity.id
_entity.type
_entity.pdbx_description
1 polymer ?
#
loop_
_entity_poly.entity_id
_entity_poly.type
_entity_poly.pdbx_seq_one_letter_code
_entity_poly.pdbx_strand_id
1 'polypeptide(L)'
;MIDGITKLTTQGKYTNTDSLTSGTSILLGDSEFYGILSQFPELTNPSQPTRNNKPTEVHHFIETTGQPVFSRPRRLSPGFLKIARQEFEFLMSQGIVRPSNSPWASPLHMGKKSNGEWKPCGDYRRLNAVTIPDRYPVPHIQDCTEFFSINPHFPP
;
A
#
# COMPACT_ATOMS: atom_id res chain seq x y z
N MET A 1 26.43 0.72 5.28
CA MET A 1 26.19 1.04 3.86
C MET A 1 26.78 2.42 3.62
N ILE A 2 27.49 2.64 2.51
CA ILE A 2 28.13 3.93 2.18
C ILE A 2 27.40 4.48 0.96
N ASP A 3 26.84 5.69 1.09
CA ASP A 3 26.25 6.36 -0.06
C ASP A 3 27.37 6.94 -0.95
N GLY A 4 27.33 6.62 -2.24
CA GLY A 4 28.35 7.01 -3.21
C GLY A 4 28.31 8.47 -3.61
N ILE A 5 27.23 9.20 -3.30
CA ILE A 5 27.05 10.61 -3.66
C ILE A 5 27.38 11.52 -2.47
N THR A 6 26.79 11.26 -1.31
CA THR A 6 27.03 12.10 -0.11
C THR A 6 28.27 11.68 0.70
N LYS A 7 28.85 10.50 0.40
CA LYS A 7 29.90 9.84 1.21
C LYS A 7 29.52 9.65 2.68
N LEU A 8 28.26 9.82 3.04
CA LEU A 8 27.77 9.58 4.39
C LEU A 8 27.85 8.08 4.69
N THR A 9 28.33 7.77 5.89
CA THR A 9 28.44 6.41 6.37
C THR A 9 27.75 6.30 7.71
N THR A 10 27.03 5.20 7.91
CA THR A 10 26.47 4.83 9.21
C THR A 10 26.91 3.42 9.56
N GLN A 11 27.27 3.21 10.82
CA GLN A 11 27.61 1.90 11.35
C GLN A 11 26.33 1.16 11.71
N GLY A 12 25.99 0.14 10.91
CA GLY A 12 24.90 -0.78 11.23
C GLY A 12 25.42 -1.98 12.02
N LYS A 13 24.68 -2.41 13.05
CA LYS A 13 24.93 -3.68 13.74
C LYS A 13 24.05 -4.75 13.09
N TYR A 14 24.67 -5.81 12.55
CA TYR A 14 23.93 -6.91 11.95
C TYR A 14 23.30 -7.76 13.07
N THR A 15 21.98 -7.78 13.16
CA THR A 15 21.25 -8.71 14.02
C THR A 15 20.71 -9.84 13.18
N ASN A 16 21.14 -11.06 13.45
CA ASN A 16 20.66 -12.25 12.76
C ASN A 16 19.22 -12.52 13.21
N THR A 17 18.24 -12.31 12.34
CA THR A 17 16.83 -12.64 12.61
C THR A 17 16.45 -13.85 11.76
N ASP A 18 16.13 -14.97 12.41
CA ASP A 18 15.79 -16.25 11.75
C ASP A 18 14.44 -16.25 11.01
N SER A 19 13.67 -15.16 11.09
CA SER A 19 12.39 -15.03 10.41
C SER A 19 12.52 -14.25 9.11
N LEU A 20 12.67 -14.97 8.00
CA LEU A 20 12.53 -14.45 6.63
C LEU A 20 11.07 -14.02 6.39
N THR A 21 10.68 -12.87 6.94
CA THR A 21 9.43 -12.19 6.59
C THR A 21 9.80 -10.89 5.89
N SER A 22 9.67 -10.89 4.57
CA SER A 22 9.84 -9.67 3.76
C SER A 22 8.76 -8.66 4.15
N GLY A 23 9.10 -7.74 5.04
CA GLY A 23 8.29 -6.57 5.39
C GLY A 23 8.03 -6.48 6.88
N THR A 24 8.81 -5.64 7.58
CA THR A 24 8.64 -5.25 8.99
C THR A 24 8.79 -6.36 10.04
N SER A 25 9.97 -6.43 10.66
CA SER A 25 10.19 -7.07 11.96
C SER A 25 10.01 -6.03 13.08
N ILE A 26 9.17 -6.33 14.07
CA ILE A 26 9.12 -5.53 15.31
C ILE A 26 10.45 -5.80 16.03
N LEU A 27 11.28 -4.75 16.17
CA LEU A 27 12.52 -4.84 16.94
C LEU A 27 12.16 -5.19 18.39
N LEU A 28 12.30 -6.44 18.78
CA LEU A 28 12.30 -6.86 20.19
C LEU A 28 13.74 -6.70 20.71
N GLY A 29 13.98 -5.67 21.53
CA GLY A 29 15.27 -5.42 22.17
C GLY A 29 15.58 -3.94 22.42
N ASP A 30 16.70 -3.67 23.10
CA ASP A 30 17.21 -2.37 23.57
C ASP A 30 17.62 -1.38 22.44
N SER A 31 16.87 -1.32 21.33
CA SER A 31 17.06 -0.26 20.34
C SER A 31 16.63 1.08 20.95
N GLU A 32 17.33 2.16 20.59
CA GLU A 32 17.00 3.53 21.03
C GLU A 32 15.55 3.94 20.70
N PHE A 33 14.94 3.29 19.69
CA PHE A 33 13.57 3.52 19.25
C PHE A 33 12.54 2.59 19.91
N TYR A 34 12.97 1.53 20.59
CA TYR A 34 12.07 0.54 21.21
C TYR A 34 11.10 1.20 22.20
N GLY A 35 11.61 2.14 23.00
CA GLY A 35 10.79 2.91 23.95
C GLY A 35 9.69 3.73 23.26
N ILE A 36 9.89 4.18 22.03
CA ILE A 36 8.89 4.93 21.25
C ILE A 36 7.93 3.96 20.56
N LEU A 37 8.45 2.91 19.91
CA LEU A 37 7.62 1.93 19.20
C LEU A 37 6.67 1.19 20.14
N SER A 38 7.12 0.88 21.36
CA SER A 38 6.30 0.26 22.40
C SER A 38 5.19 1.16 22.94
N GLN A 39 5.24 2.48 22.72
CA GLN A 39 4.15 3.40 23.08
C GLN A 39 2.96 3.32 22.11
N PHE A 40 3.18 2.86 20.87
CA PHE A 40 2.17 2.81 19.81
C PHE A 40 2.08 1.40 19.17
N PRO A 41 1.82 0.35 19.96
CA PRO A 41 1.74 -1.03 19.45
C PRO A 41 0.63 -1.19 18.40
N GLU A 42 -0.43 -0.39 18.49
CA GLU A 42 -1.58 -0.39 17.57
C GLU A 42 -1.27 0.16 16.17
N LEU A 43 -0.19 0.94 16.02
CA LEU A 43 0.25 1.49 14.74
C LEU A 43 1.38 0.67 14.10
N THR A 44 2.13 -0.07 14.94
CA THR A 44 3.39 -0.71 14.55
C THR A 44 3.27 -2.22 14.36
N ASN A 45 2.14 -2.83 14.75
CA ASN A 45 1.90 -4.26 14.57
C ASN A 45 1.24 -4.58 13.21
N PRO A 46 1.97 -5.21 12.26
CA PRO A 46 1.44 -5.53 10.94
C PRO A 46 0.43 -6.68 10.95
N SER A 47 0.35 -7.45 12.06
CA SER A 47 -0.59 -8.56 12.21
C SER A 47 -1.95 -8.15 12.76
N GLN A 48 -2.09 -6.91 13.24
CA GLN A 48 -3.41 -6.41 13.57
C GLN A 48 -4.21 -6.25 12.28
N PRO A 49 -5.45 -6.79 12.21
CA PRO A 49 -6.34 -6.44 11.13
C PRO A 49 -6.42 -4.92 11.12
N THR A 50 -6.15 -4.29 9.98
CA THR A 50 -6.20 -2.83 9.76
C THR A 50 -7.64 -2.34 9.81
N ARG A 51 -8.34 -2.72 10.87
CA ARG A 51 -9.67 -2.29 11.19
C ARG A 51 -9.53 -0.98 11.96
N ASN A 52 -9.01 0.03 11.28
CA ASN A 52 -9.24 1.41 11.68
C ASN A 52 -10.72 1.71 11.44
N ASN A 53 -11.62 1.14 12.25
CA ASN A 53 -13.03 1.51 12.31
C ASN A 53 -13.22 2.93 12.86
N LYS A 54 -12.14 3.68 13.08
CA LYS A 54 -12.25 5.09 13.40
C LYS A 54 -12.85 5.73 12.15
N PRO A 55 -14.07 6.28 12.22
CA PRO A 55 -14.63 7.00 11.08
C PRO A 55 -13.64 8.10 10.73
N THR A 56 -13.07 8.03 9.54
CA THR A 56 -12.29 9.14 9.01
C THR A 56 -13.29 10.23 8.63
N GLU A 57 -13.00 11.47 9.00
CA GLU A 57 -13.82 12.63 8.60
C GLU A 57 -13.87 12.77 7.07
N VAL A 58 -12.83 12.28 6.39
CA VAL A 58 -12.69 12.32 4.94
C VAL A 58 -13.06 10.98 4.32
N HIS A 59 -13.90 11.03 3.28
CA HIS A 59 -14.24 9.91 2.42
C HIS A 59 -13.81 10.17 0.98
N HIS A 60 -13.34 9.13 0.29
CA HIS A 60 -13.03 9.23 -1.13
C HIS A 60 -14.31 9.08 -1.96
N PHE A 61 -14.63 10.11 -2.76
CA PHE A 61 -15.73 10.09 -3.71
C PHE A 61 -15.16 10.03 -5.14
N ILE A 62 -15.72 9.14 -5.96
CA ILE A 62 -15.37 9.03 -7.37
C ILE A 62 -16.49 9.66 -8.19
N GLU A 63 -16.33 10.93 -8.53
CA GLU A 63 -17.25 11.61 -9.43
C GLU A 63 -17.06 11.11 -10.87
N THR A 64 -18.17 10.77 -11.53
CA THR A 64 -18.15 10.25 -12.90
C THR A 64 -19.12 11.02 -13.78
N THR A 65 -18.85 11.03 -15.08
CA THR A 65 -19.70 11.63 -16.11
C THR A 65 -20.40 10.54 -16.92
N GLY A 66 -21.69 10.73 -17.21
CA GLY A 66 -22.47 9.82 -18.05
C GLY A 66 -22.97 8.56 -17.34
N GLN A 67 -23.17 7.49 -18.11
CA GLN A 67 -23.80 6.24 -17.68
C GLN A 67 -22.76 5.23 -17.13
N PRO A 68 -23.19 4.25 -16.31
CA PRO A 68 -22.32 3.18 -15.82
C PRO A 68 -21.57 2.44 -16.93
N VAL A 69 -20.26 2.24 -16.72
CA VAL A 69 -19.44 1.41 -17.61
C VAL A 69 -19.33 -0.02 -17.09
N PHE A 70 -19.60 -0.97 -17.98
CA PHE A 70 -19.51 -2.40 -17.71
C PHE A 70 -18.52 -3.08 -18.66
N SER A 71 -17.75 -4.02 -18.13
CA SER A 71 -16.87 -4.91 -18.88
C SER A 71 -17.05 -6.35 -18.41
N ARG A 72 -17.07 -7.28 -19.35
CA ARG A 72 -17.14 -8.72 -19.04
C ARG A 72 -15.85 -9.17 -18.32
N PRO A 73 -15.94 -10.10 -17.35
CA PRO A 73 -14.76 -10.69 -16.73
C PRO A 73 -13.84 -11.34 -17.76
N ARG A 74 -12.53 -11.19 -17.61
CA ARG A 74 -11.55 -11.88 -18.45
C ARG A 74 -11.48 -13.36 -18.07
N ARG A 75 -11.24 -14.22 -19.06
CA ARG A 75 -10.96 -15.64 -18.81
C ARG A 75 -9.59 -15.77 -18.14
N LEU A 76 -9.54 -16.49 -17.02
CA LEU A 76 -8.32 -16.82 -16.30
C LEU A 76 -8.04 -18.31 -16.43
N SER A 77 -6.76 -18.68 -16.46
CA SER A 77 -6.36 -20.08 -16.33
C SER A 77 -6.72 -20.58 -14.91
N PRO A 78 -6.86 -21.91 -14.71
CA PRO A 78 -7.22 -22.46 -13.39
C PRO A 78 -6.28 -22.02 -12.26
N GLY A 79 -4.97 -21.94 -12.53
CA GLY A 79 -3.98 -21.48 -11.55
C GLY A 79 -4.18 -20.02 -11.16
N PHE A 80 -4.38 -19.12 -12.13
CA PHE A 80 -4.65 -17.71 -11.85
C PHE A 80 -6.01 -17.48 -11.17
N LEU A 81 -7.02 -18.27 -11.53
CA LEU A 81 -8.32 -18.20 -10.89
C LEU A 81 -8.24 -18.57 -9.41
N LYS A 82 -7.43 -19.59 -9.06
CA LYS A 82 -7.19 -19.98 -7.66
C LYS A 82 -6.54 -18.85 -6.86
N ILE A 83 -5.49 -18.23 -7.41
CA ILE A 83 -4.79 -17.11 -6.78
C ILE A 83 -5.75 -15.92 -6.59
N ALA A 84 -6.52 -15.57 -7.62
CA ALA A 84 -7.48 -14.47 -7.54
C ALA A 84 -8.54 -14.72 -6.46
N ARG A 85 -9.11 -15.94 -6.40
CA ARG A 85 -10.11 -16.29 -5.37
C ARG A 85 -9.57 -16.18 -3.95
N GLN A 86 -8.38 -16.75 -3.72
CA GLN A 86 -7.74 -16.70 -2.40
C GLN A 86 -7.50 -15.26 -1.94
N GLU A 87 -7.05 -14.39 -2.85
CA GLU A 87 -6.86 -12.97 -2.53
C GLU A 87 -8.21 -12.28 -2.21
N PHE A 88 -9.26 -12.51 -2.99
CA PHE A 88 -10.57 -11.92 -2.71
C PHE A 88 -11.17 -12.43 -1.40
N GLU A 89 -11.00 -13.70 -1.06
CA GLU A 89 -11.41 -14.26 0.24
C GLU A 89 -10.67 -13.57 1.40
N PHE A 90 -9.36 -13.37 1.24
CA PHE A 90 -8.56 -12.61 2.21
C PHE A 90 -9.08 -11.17 2.34
N LEU A 91 -9.25 -10.43 1.23
CA LEU A 91 -9.74 -9.05 1.25
C LEU A 91 -11.15 -8.93 1.85
N MET A 92 -12.03 -9.91 1.61
CA MET A 92 -13.36 -9.97 2.24
C MET A 92 -13.25 -10.21 3.75
N SER A 93 -12.36 -11.13 4.18
CA SER A 93 -12.13 -11.37 5.62
C SER A 93 -11.59 -10.14 6.35
N GLN A 94 -10.83 -9.29 5.64
CA GLN A 94 -10.32 -8.02 6.16
C GLN A 94 -11.35 -6.87 6.07
N GLY A 95 -12.50 -7.11 5.46
CA GLY A 95 -13.54 -6.09 5.26
C GLY A 95 -13.19 -5.01 4.23
N ILE A 96 -12.15 -5.22 3.41
CA ILE A 96 -11.69 -4.27 2.39
C ILE A 96 -12.65 -4.27 1.18
N VAL A 97 -13.21 -5.43 0.84
CA VAL A 97 -14.15 -5.60 -0.29
C VAL A 97 -15.40 -6.35 0.15
N ARG A 98 -16.48 -6.19 -0.60
CA ARG A 98 -17.75 -6.91 -0.41
C ARG A 98 -18.40 -7.27 -1.73
N PRO A 99 -19.24 -8.32 -1.78
CA PRO A 99 -20.13 -8.54 -2.91
C PRO A 99 -21.02 -7.33 -3.19
N SER A 100 -21.27 -7.06 -4.46
CA SER A 100 -22.12 -5.95 -4.90
C SER A 100 -22.95 -6.34 -6.12
N ASN A 101 -24.12 -5.71 -6.26
CA ASN A 101 -24.97 -5.78 -7.44
C ASN A 101 -24.89 -4.45 -8.22
N SER A 102 -23.67 -3.97 -8.46
CA SER A 102 -23.43 -2.68 -9.12
C SER A 102 -23.66 -2.78 -10.63
N PRO A 103 -24.21 -1.73 -11.28
CA PRO A 103 -24.22 -1.64 -12.74
C PRO A 103 -22.82 -1.38 -13.33
N TRP A 104 -21.83 -1.07 -12.49
CA TRP A 104 -20.44 -0.86 -12.88
C TRP A 104 -19.63 -2.14 -12.74
N ALA A 105 -18.78 -2.45 -13.72
CA ALA A 105 -17.83 -3.55 -13.60
C ALA A 105 -16.56 -3.32 -14.41
N SER A 106 -15.42 -3.55 -13.76
CA SER A 106 -14.08 -3.54 -14.37
C SER A 106 -13.52 -4.96 -14.42
N PRO A 107 -12.80 -5.34 -15.50
CA PRO A 107 -12.24 -6.67 -15.60
C PRO A 107 -10.99 -6.82 -14.73
N LEU A 108 -10.67 -8.06 -14.36
CA LEU A 108 -9.45 -8.38 -13.62
C LEU A 108 -8.27 -8.70 -14.56
N HIS A 109 -7.07 -8.32 -14.15
CA HIS A 109 -5.80 -8.66 -14.77
C HIS A 109 -4.84 -9.26 -13.72
N MET A 110 -3.97 -10.19 -14.12
CA MET A 110 -2.96 -10.76 -13.24
C MET A 110 -1.62 -10.07 -13.48
N GLY A 111 -1.09 -9.39 -12.47
CA GLY A 111 0.22 -8.76 -12.52
C GLY A 111 1.26 -9.55 -11.74
N LYS A 112 2.49 -9.61 -12.25
CA LYS A 112 3.62 -10.25 -11.55
C LYS A 112 4.29 -9.24 -10.61
N LYS A 113 4.47 -9.62 -9.35
CA LYS A 113 5.26 -8.88 -8.36
C LYS A 113 6.76 -9.08 -8.61
N SER A 114 7.60 -8.20 -8.06
CA SER A 114 9.07 -8.31 -8.13
C SER A 114 9.61 -9.60 -7.51
N ASN A 115 8.96 -10.09 -6.44
CA ASN A 115 9.29 -11.37 -5.79
C ASN A 115 8.86 -12.62 -6.59
N GLY A 116 8.27 -12.44 -7.78
CA GLY A 116 7.85 -13.53 -8.66
C GLY A 116 6.40 -14.02 -8.46
N GLU A 117 5.73 -13.60 -7.39
CA GLU A 117 4.33 -13.94 -7.13
C GLU A 117 3.38 -13.22 -8.10
N TRP A 118 2.14 -13.72 -8.19
CA TRP A 118 1.07 -13.09 -8.97
C TRP A 118 0.06 -12.40 -8.06
N LYS A 119 -0.43 -11.23 -8.46
CA LYS A 119 -1.52 -10.51 -7.79
C LYS A 119 -2.66 -10.16 -8.75
N PRO A 120 -3.92 -10.29 -8.31
CA PRO A 120 -5.06 -9.79 -9.06
C PRO A 120 -5.09 -8.24 -9.01
N CYS A 121 -5.29 -7.60 -10.16
CA CYS A 121 -5.37 -6.15 -10.33
C CYS A 121 -6.62 -5.79 -11.13
N GLY A 122 -7.41 -4.82 -10.66
CA GLY A 122 -8.55 -4.28 -11.42
C GLY A 122 -8.09 -3.39 -12.59
N ASP A 123 -8.66 -3.57 -13.78
CA ASP A 123 -8.42 -2.71 -14.93
C ASP A 123 -9.46 -1.58 -14.97
N TYR A 124 -9.14 -0.48 -14.28
CA TYR A 124 -10.02 0.68 -14.14
C TYR A 124 -9.92 1.69 -15.28
N ARG A 125 -9.23 1.40 -16.39
CA ARG A 125 -9.01 2.40 -17.47
C ARG A 125 -10.31 3.00 -18.01
N ARG A 126 -11.36 2.18 -18.17
CA ARG A 126 -12.68 2.65 -18.63
C ARG A 126 -13.40 3.48 -17.59
N LEU A 127 -13.23 3.16 -16.30
CA LEU A 127 -13.78 3.95 -15.20
C LEU A 127 -13.06 5.30 -15.14
N ASN A 128 -11.72 5.28 -15.14
CA ASN A 128 -10.88 6.47 -15.08
C ASN A 128 -11.14 7.44 -16.26
N ALA A 129 -11.50 6.92 -17.43
CA ALA A 129 -11.82 7.74 -18.60
C ALA A 129 -13.12 8.58 -18.43
N VAL A 130 -14.03 8.15 -17.56
CA VAL A 130 -15.28 8.87 -17.25
C VAL A 130 -15.25 9.54 -15.88
N THR A 131 -14.21 9.30 -15.08
CA THR A 131 -13.99 9.96 -13.78
C THR A 131 -13.55 11.40 -13.96
N ILE A 132 -14.15 12.32 -13.20
CA ILE A 132 -13.74 13.72 -13.15
C ILE A 132 -12.40 13.79 -12.39
N PRO A 133 -11.32 14.34 -12.99
CA PRO A 133 -10.03 14.39 -12.30
C PRO A 133 -10.05 15.35 -11.11
N ASP A 134 -9.89 14.81 -9.91
CA ASP A 134 -9.68 15.59 -8.68
C ASP A 134 -8.19 15.92 -8.52
N ARG A 135 -7.77 17.08 -9.06
CA ARG A 135 -6.36 17.47 -9.16
C ARG A 135 -5.95 18.33 -7.97
N TYR A 136 -5.33 17.72 -6.97
CA TYR A 136 -4.59 18.45 -5.94
C TYR A 136 -3.13 18.65 -6.37
N PRO A 137 -2.54 19.84 -6.15
CA PRO A 137 -1.13 20.06 -6.41
C PRO A 137 -0.30 19.27 -5.41
N VAL A 138 0.42 18.26 -5.91
CA VAL A 138 1.48 17.61 -5.13
C VAL A 138 2.72 18.50 -5.25
N PRO A 139 3.31 18.98 -4.13
CA PRO A 139 4.49 19.83 -4.17
C PRO A 139 5.67 19.11 -4.84
N HIS A 140 6.56 19.90 -5.44
CA HIS A 140 7.75 19.36 -6.08
C HIS A 140 8.72 18.82 -5.01
N ILE A 141 9.40 17.71 -5.29
CA ILE A 141 10.21 17.03 -4.27
C ILE A 141 11.37 17.90 -3.77
N GLN A 142 11.94 18.75 -4.63
CA GLN A 142 13.00 19.70 -4.25
C GLN A 142 12.48 20.72 -3.24
N ASP A 143 11.28 21.25 -3.43
CA ASP A 143 10.66 22.19 -2.50
C ASP A 143 10.43 21.53 -1.13
N CYS A 144 10.05 20.24 -1.12
CA CYS A 144 9.93 19.48 0.12
C CYS A 144 11.27 19.30 0.84
N THR A 145 12.38 19.08 0.10
CA THR A 145 13.71 18.85 0.70
C THR A 145 14.29 20.09 1.38
N GLU A 146 14.00 21.30 0.87
CA GLU A 146 14.44 22.55 1.49
C GLU A 146 13.88 22.71 2.91
N PHE A 147 12.64 22.28 3.16
CA PHE A 147 12.05 22.29 4.51
C PHE A 147 12.82 21.39 5.50
N PHE A 148 13.34 20.26 5.04
CA PHE A 148 14.07 19.32 5.89
C PHE A 148 15.48 19.79 6.21
N SER A 149 16.18 20.44 5.27
CA SER A 149 17.54 20.94 5.48
C SER A 149 17.64 22.04 6.56
N ILE A 150 16.53 22.70 6.89
CA ILE A 150 16.44 23.69 7.97
C ILE A 150 16.22 23.01 9.34
N ASN A 151 15.83 21.73 9.36
CA ASN A 151 15.48 21.02 10.58
C ASN A 151 16.70 20.28 11.15
N PRO A 152 17.20 20.65 12.35
CA PRO A 152 18.44 20.10 12.90
C PRO A 152 18.39 18.61 13.22
N HIS A 153 17.19 18.01 13.27
CA HIS A 153 16.99 16.58 13.48
C HIS A 153 17.04 15.74 12.19
N PHE A 154 17.00 16.38 11.02
CA PHE A 154 17.08 15.72 9.72
C PHE A 154 18.19 16.37 8.88
N PRO A 155 19.47 16.13 9.24
CA PRO A 155 20.59 16.67 8.49
C PRO A 155 20.58 16.15 7.04
N PRO A 156 21.14 16.91 6.09
CA PRO A 156 21.19 16.56 4.67
C PRO A 156 21.96 15.26 4.38
#